data_AF-A0A1C0VRJ1-F1
#
_entry.id   AF-A0A1C0VRJ1-F1
#
_cell.length_a   1.000
_cell.length_b   1.000
_cell.length_c   1.000
_cell.angle_alpha   90.00
_cell.angle_beta   90.00
_cell.angle_gamma   90.00
#
_symmetry.space_group_name_H-M   'P 1'
#
loop_
_entity.id
_entity.type
_entity.pdbx_description
1 polymer ?
#
loop_
_entity_poly.entity_id
_entity_poly.type
_entity_poly.pdbx_seq_one_letter_code
_entity_poly.pdbx_strand_id
1 'polypeptide(L)'
;MPINKPGKKINDQEGKTSQEETAENAGSGHQVMALAIRDKGARDRQKSNIKIYEPSPLPQNRPIGEIDFEIFDTFNNRPIESSTLQVIEMVDRRPVMANDFQVMEMYSASGNRPIGSSALAISEMYSVMGGKRPIAPNENDESSTLMGFID
;
A
#
# COMPACT_ATOMS: atom_id res chain seq x y z
N MET A 1 -7.90 -12.43 -53.16
CA MET A 1 -9.33 -12.84 -53.12
C MET A 1 -9.41 -14.24 -52.51
N PRO A 2 -10.47 -14.64 -51.78
CA PRO A 2 -11.82 -14.05 -51.71
C PRO A 2 -12.31 -13.64 -50.30
N ILE A 3 -13.50 -13.05 -50.30
CA ILE A 3 -14.27 -12.32 -49.28
C ILE A 3 -15.32 -13.25 -48.67
N ASN A 4 -15.66 -13.10 -47.38
CA ASN A 4 -17.04 -13.33 -46.93
C ASN A 4 -17.40 -12.55 -45.65
N LYS A 5 -18.50 -11.79 -45.69
CA LYS A 5 -19.11 -11.03 -44.59
C LYS A 5 -20.45 -11.67 -44.23
N PRO A 6 -20.78 -11.91 -42.95
CA PRO A 6 -22.16 -12.17 -42.56
C PRO A 6 -22.83 -10.97 -41.87
N GLY A 7 -23.85 -10.43 -42.55
CA GLY A 7 -25.25 -10.38 -42.08
C GLY A 7 -25.60 -9.78 -40.72
N LYS A 8 -26.21 -8.60 -40.78
CA LYS A 8 -27.00 -7.90 -39.74
C LYS A 8 -28.25 -8.72 -39.35
N LYS A 9 -28.53 -8.88 -38.06
CA LYS A 9 -29.83 -9.34 -37.54
C LYS A 9 -30.49 -8.21 -36.77
N ILE A 10 -31.71 -7.91 -37.22
CA ILE A 10 -32.66 -6.93 -36.68
C ILE A 10 -33.52 -7.72 -35.70
N ASN A 11 -33.71 -7.21 -34.48
CA ASN A 11 -34.71 -7.74 -33.54
C ASN A 11 -35.81 -6.69 -33.39
N ASP A 12 -37.00 -7.10 -33.81
CA ASP A 12 -38.26 -6.42 -33.61
C ASP A 12 -38.68 -6.53 -32.14
N GLN A 13 -39.07 -5.41 -31.54
CA GLN A 13 -39.96 -5.40 -30.38
C GLN A 13 -41.04 -4.34 -30.58
N GLU A 14 -42.25 -4.79 -30.28
CA GLU A 14 -43.54 -4.29 -30.73
C GLU A 14 -44.03 -3.08 -29.93
N GLY A 15 -44.76 -2.21 -30.63
CA GLY A 15 -46.07 -1.72 -30.19
C GLY A 15 -46.14 -0.69 -29.05
N LYS A 16 -46.45 0.56 -29.40
CA LYS A 16 -47.65 1.28 -28.92
C LYS A 16 -47.85 2.61 -29.66
N THR A 17 -49.00 2.75 -30.29
CA THR A 17 -49.53 3.98 -30.88
C THR A 17 -50.85 4.33 -30.19
N SER A 18 -51.17 5.63 -30.20
CA SER A 18 -52.49 6.29 -29.99
C SER A 18 -52.70 6.82 -28.56
N GLN A 19 -53.21 8.03 -28.28
CA GLN A 19 -53.71 9.22 -29.01
C GLN A 19 -53.82 10.33 -27.92
N GLU A 20 -53.41 11.57 -28.19
CA GLU A 20 -54.25 12.74 -28.54
C GLU A 20 -55.05 13.38 -27.38
N GLU A 21 -54.95 14.71 -27.32
CA GLU A 21 -55.45 15.64 -26.29
C GLU A 21 -56.98 15.75 -26.23
N THR A 22 -57.54 16.19 -25.09
CA THR A 22 -58.65 17.16 -25.03
C THR A 22 -58.90 17.65 -23.61
N ALA A 23 -59.32 18.91 -23.53
CA ALA A 23 -59.49 19.72 -22.34
C ALA A 23 -60.88 19.62 -21.69
N GLU A 24 -60.99 20.28 -20.53
CA GLU A 24 -62.18 20.91 -19.93
C GLU A 24 -63.00 20.16 -18.84
N ASN A 25 -62.75 20.61 -17.60
CA ASN A 25 -63.71 21.23 -16.66
C ASN A 25 -64.55 20.40 -15.66
N ALA A 26 -64.49 20.94 -14.42
CA ALA A 26 -65.43 20.92 -13.29
C ALA A 26 -65.68 19.64 -12.48
N GLY A 27 -65.29 19.67 -11.20
CA GLY A 27 -65.84 18.74 -10.21
C GLY A 27 -65.11 18.65 -8.86
N SER A 28 -65.21 19.72 -8.05
CA SER A 28 -65.35 19.70 -6.57
C SER A 28 -64.53 18.71 -5.70
N GLY A 29 -63.63 19.23 -4.87
CA GLY A 29 -63.32 18.59 -3.57
C GLY A 29 -61.90 18.79 -3.05
N HIS A 30 -61.73 19.78 -2.17
CA HIS A 30 -60.68 19.98 -1.15
C HIS A 30 -59.33 19.26 -1.33
N GLN A 31 -58.30 20.00 -1.75
CA GLN A 31 -56.91 19.63 -1.47
C GLN A 31 -56.14 20.78 -0.84
N VAL A 32 -55.55 20.44 0.30
CA VAL A 32 -54.70 21.20 1.21
C VAL A 32 -53.64 22.02 0.49
N MET A 33 -53.53 23.31 0.83
CA MET A 33 -52.43 24.14 0.34
C MET A 33 -51.12 23.73 1.01
N ALA A 34 -50.25 23.04 0.28
CA ALA A 34 -48.86 22.85 0.67
C ALA A 34 -48.07 24.13 0.34
N LEU A 35 -47.42 24.70 1.36
CA LEU A 35 -46.56 25.87 1.22
C LEU A 35 -45.29 25.49 0.43
N ALA A 36 -45.13 25.99 -0.80
CA ALA A 36 -43.94 25.73 -1.60
C ALA A 36 -42.74 26.57 -1.11
N ILE A 37 -41.65 25.90 -0.71
CA ILE A 37 -40.36 26.53 -0.46
C ILE A 37 -39.77 26.93 -1.82
N ARG A 38 -39.73 28.23 -2.10
CA ARG A 38 -39.10 28.79 -3.29
C ARG A 38 -37.58 28.82 -3.07
N ASP A 39 -36.88 27.81 -3.58
CA ASP A 39 -35.42 27.84 -3.69
C ASP A 39 -35.00 28.88 -4.74
N LYS A 40 -34.72 30.10 -4.29
CA LYS A 40 -34.15 31.15 -5.12
C LYS A 40 -32.65 30.92 -5.22
N GLY A 41 -32.21 30.14 -6.21
CA GLY A 41 -30.77 30.06 -6.50
C GLY A 41 -30.26 28.90 -7.33
N ALA A 42 -31.07 28.23 -8.15
CA ALA A 42 -30.60 27.16 -9.03
C ALA A 42 -30.30 27.69 -10.44
N ARG A 43 -29.18 28.41 -10.63
CA ARG A 43 -28.58 28.62 -11.96
C ARG A 43 -27.05 28.53 -11.86
N ASP A 44 -26.50 27.61 -12.65
CA ASP A 44 -25.10 27.47 -13.05
C ASP A 44 -24.07 27.07 -11.99
N ARG A 45 -24.24 25.89 -11.40
CA ARG A 45 -23.07 25.08 -11.00
C ARG A 45 -22.69 24.20 -12.18
N GLN A 46 -21.68 24.63 -12.94
CA GLN A 46 -21.04 23.81 -13.97
C GLN A 46 -20.78 22.42 -13.39
N LYS A 47 -21.22 21.36 -14.09
CA LYS A 47 -20.82 19.98 -13.79
C LYS A 47 -19.30 19.96 -13.83
N SER A 48 -18.66 19.89 -12.66
CA SER A 48 -17.22 19.73 -12.57
C SER A 48 -16.85 18.41 -13.23
N ASN A 49 -15.98 18.44 -14.24
CA ASN A 49 -15.45 17.26 -14.94
C ASN A 49 -14.48 16.45 -14.07
N ILE A 50 -14.69 16.42 -12.76
CA ILE A 50 -13.86 15.71 -11.79
C ILE A 50 -14.27 14.24 -11.89
N LYS A 51 -13.43 13.43 -12.53
CA LYS A 51 -13.53 11.98 -12.45
C LYS A 51 -12.95 11.57 -11.10
N ILE A 52 -13.81 11.29 -10.14
CA ILE A 52 -13.40 10.61 -8.90
C ILE A 52 -13.05 9.18 -9.31
N TYR A 53 -11.77 8.80 -9.19
CA TYR A 53 -11.35 7.42 -9.43
C TYR A 53 -11.76 6.58 -8.22
N GLU A 54 -12.86 5.86 -8.36
CA GLU A 54 -13.26 4.83 -7.39
C GLU A 54 -12.70 3.49 -7.87
N PRO A 55 -11.76 2.85 -7.16
CA PRO A 55 -11.32 1.51 -7.51
C PRO A 55 -12.54 0.58 -7.41
N SER A 56 -12.75 -0.26 -8.42
CA SER A 56 -13.83 -1.24 -8.38
C SER A 56 -13.68 -2.12 -7.13
N PRO A 57 -14.69 -2.18 -6.24
CA PRO A 57 -14.58 -2.98 -5.04
C PRO A 57 -14.44 -4.45 -5.41
N LEU A 58 -13.52 -5.16 -4.73
CA LEU A 58 -13.45 -6.61 -4.81
C LEU A 58 -14.80 -7.22 -4.37
N PRO A 59 -15.16 -8.44 -4.82
CA PRO A 59 -16.40 -9.09 -4.42
C PRO A 59 -16.59 -9.07 -2.90
N GLN A 60 -17.80 -8.71 -2.45
CA GLN A 60 -18.16 -8.46 -1.04
C GLN A 60 -17.54 -7.17 -0.45
N ASN A 61 -17.34 -6.12 -1.26
CA ASN A 61 -16.88 -4.80 -0.84
C ASN A 61 -15.63 -4.85 0.06
N ARG A 62 -14.65 -5.69 -0.29
CA ARG A 62 -13.42 -5.80 0.52
C ARG A 62 -12.63 -4.50 0.41
N PRO A 63 -12.25 -3.88 1.55
CA PRO A 63 -11.44 -2.67 1.53
C PRO A 63 -10.06 -2.96 0.92
N ILE A 64 -9.54 -2.00 0.17
CA ILE A 64 -8.20 -2.02 -0.40
C ILE A 64 -7.40 -0.94 0.34
N GLY A 65 -6.24 -1.28 0.88
CA GLY A 65 -5.34 -0.32 1.53
C GLY A 65 -4.52 0.45 0.50
N GLU A 66 -4.09 1.65 0.89
CA GLU A 66 -3.01 2.37 0.19
C GLU A 66 -1.70 1.58 0.34
N ILE A 67 -0.87 1.57 -0.71
CA ILE A 67 0.39 0.82 -0.75
C ILE A 67 1.52 1.85 -0.82
N ASP A 68 2.41 1.87 0.18
CA ASP A 68 3.55 2.81 0.28
C ASP A 68 4.84 2.30 -0.40
N PHE A 69 4.79 1.14 -1.06
CA PHE A 69 5.95 0.48 -1.65
C PHE A 69 5.92 0.54 -3.19
N GLU A 70 7.10 0.70 -3.80
CA GLU A 70 7.24 0.71 -5.25
C GLU A 70 7.31 -0.73 -5.79
N ILE A 71 6.52 -1.01 -6.83
CA ILE A 71 6.51 -2.31 -7.49
C ILE A 71 7.59 -2.31 -8.57
N PHE A 72 8.53 -3.24 -8.47
CA PHE A 72 9.59 -3.45 -9.46
C PHE A 72 9.11 -4.31 -10.63
N ASP A 73 8.47 -5.44 -10.33
CA ASP A 73 8.00 -6.39 -11.35
C ASP A 73 6.81 -7.22 -10.83
N THR A 74 6.21 -8.06 -11.66
CA THR A 74 5.14 -9.00 -11.29
C THR A 74 5.46 -10.40 -11.81
N PHE A 75 5.54 -11.39 -10.93
CA PHE A 75 5.75 -12.79 -11.30
C PHE A 75 4.53 -13.64 -10.92
N ASN A 76 3.93 -14.36 -11.87
CA ASN A 76 2.73 -15.18 -11.66
C ASN A 76 1.59 -14.43 -10.94
N ASN A 77 1.29 -13.21 -11.39
CA ASN A 77 0.30 -12.30 -10.79
C ASN A 77 0.57 -11.93 -9.32
N ARG A 78 1.83 -12.05 -8.87
CA ARG A 78 2.28 -11.59 -7.55
C ARG A 78 3.24 -10.42 -7.75
N PRO A 79 2.93 -9.23 -7.20
CA PRO A 79 3.83 -8.09 -7.29
C PRO A 79 5.12 -8.38 -6.50
N ILE A 80 6.23 -7.87 -7.02
CA ILE A 80 7.56 -7.90 -6.43
C ILE A 80 7.93 -6.45 -6.12
N GLU A 81 8.25 -6.18 -4.87
CA GLU A 81 8.70 -4.88 -4.39
C GLU A 81 10.12 -4.55 -4.89
N SER A 82 10.38 -3.27 -5.16
CA SER A 82 11.73 -2.78 -5.39
C SER A 82 12.59 -2.85 -4.13
N SER A 83 13.80 -3.39 -4.23
CA SER A 83 14.75 -3.45 -3.12
C SER A 83 15.88 -2.44 -3.29
N THR A 84 16.39 -1.89 -2.19
CA THR A 84 17.59 -1.04 -2.15
C THR A 84 18.89 -1.84 -2.02
N LEU A 85 18.80 -3.17 -1.89
CA LEU A 85 19.96 -4.02 -1.69
C LEU A 85 20.85 -4.07 -2.94
N GLN A 86 22.16 -3.85 -2.76
CA GLN A 86 23.13 -3.90 -3.85
C GLN A 86 23.83 -5.27 -3.89
N VAL A 87 23.77 -5.93 -5.05
CA VAL A 87 24.58 -7.12 -5.34
C VAL A 87 25.95 -6.66 -5.84
N ILE A 88 27.03 -7.11 -5.21
CA ILE A 88 28.41 -6.77 -5.64
C ILE A 88 29.01 -7.88 -6.49
N GLU A 89 28.74 -9.14 -6.14
CA GLU A 89 29.34 -10.31 -6.80
C GLU A 89 28.37 -11.49 -6.85
N MET A 90 28.63 -12.46 -7.73
CA MET A 90 27.92 -13.73 -7.81
C MET A 90 28.92 -14.89 -7.65
N VAL A 91 28.80 -15.65 -6.56
CA VAL A 91 29.64 -16.83 -6.29
C VAL A 91 28.80 -18.09 -6.41
N ASP A 92 29.12 -18.99 -7.35
CA ASP A 92 28.36 -20.23 -7.59
C ASP A 92 26.83 -20.04 -7.72
N ARG A 93 26.42 -18.98 -8.45
CA ARG A 93 25.01 -18.59 -8.63
C ARG A 93 24.32 -18.12 -7.35
N ARG A 94 25.09 -17.78 -6.31
CA ARG A 94 24.60 -17.16 -5.07
C ARG A 94 25.02 -15.69 -5.07
N PRO A 95 24.07 -14.74 -4.94
CA PRO A 95 24.41 -13.32 -4.86
C PRO A 95 25.12 -13.02 -3.55
N VAL A 96 26.17 -12.22 -3.65
CA VAL A 96 26.88 -11.60 -2.53
C VAL A 96 26.45 -10.14 -2.47
N MET A 97 25.81 -9.78 -1.36
CA MET A 97 25.28 -8.44 -1.15
C MET A 97 26.34 -7.54 -0.51
N ALA A 98 26.27 -6.25 -0.80
CA ALA A 98 26.99 -5.23 -0.06
C ALA A 98 26.59 -5.27 1.43
N ASN A 99 27.58 -5.24 2.32
CA ASN A 99 27.36 -5.05 3.76
C ASN A 99 28.55 -4.31 4.38
N ASP A 100 28.33 -3.76 5.57
CA ASP A 100 29.35 -3.06 6.36
C ASP A 100 30.02 -3.99 7.40
N PHE A 101 29.90 -5.31 7.23
CA PHE A 101 30.42 -6.27 8.19
C PHE A 101 31.94 -6.41 8.05
N GLN A 102 32.69 -5.96 9.06
CA GLN A 102 34.15 -6.05 9.05
C GLN A 102 34.64 -7.34 9.72
N VAL A 103 35.35 -8.15 8.94
CA VAL A 103 36.05 -9.35 9.42
C VAL A 103 37.47 -8.98 9.83
N MET A 104 37.85 -9.30 11.07
CA MET A 104 39.19 -9.00 11.60
C MET A 104 40.14 -10.18 11.48
N GLU A 105 39.67 -11.40 11.74
CA GLU A 105 40.50 -12.61 11.78
C GLU A 105 39.72 -13.86 11.35
N MET A 106 40.43 -14.88 10.86
CA MET A 106 39.90 -16.24 10.67
C MET A 106 40.40 -17.17 11.77
N TYR A 107 39.49 -17.76 12.53
CA TYR A 107 39.84 -18.80 13.50
C TYR A 107 39.73 -20.18 12.86
N SER A 108 40.83 -20.95 12.80
CA SER A 108 40.91 -22.21 12.04
C SER A 108 40.83 -23.51 12.87
N ALA A 109 40.68 -23.44 14.20
CA ALA A 109 40.72 -24.66 15.03
C ALA A 109 39.52 -25.61 14.81
N SER A 110 38.46 -25.18 14.13
CA SER A 110 37.29 -26.01 13.79
C SER A 110 36.68 -25.55 12.46
N GLY A 111 37.52 -25.51 11.43
CA GLY A 111 37.22 -24.88 10.14
C GLY A 111 37.46 -23.37 10.18
N ASN A 112 37.38 -22.68 9.04
CA ASN A 112 37.58 -21.23 8.95
C ASN A 112 36.33 -20.49 9.44
N ARG A 113 36.38 -19.98 10.68
CA ARG A 113 35.29 -19.22 11.30
C ARG A 113 35.68 -17.74 11.36
N PRO A 114 34.91 -16.84 10.72
CA PRO A 114 35.19 -15.40 10.79
C PRO A 114 35.02 -14.88 12.22
N ILE A 115 35.99 -14.09 12.68
CA ILE A 115 35.87 -13.22 13.85
C ILE A 115 35.59 -11.81 13.33
N GLY A 116 34.37 -11.33 13.57
CA GLY A 116 33.95 -9.98 13.20
C GLY A 116 34.32 -8.94 14.26
N SER A 117 34.43 -7.68 13.84
CA SER A 117 34.52 -6.56 14.77
C SER A 117 33.21 -6.36 15.52
N SER A 118 33.27 -6.01 16.80
CA SER A 118 32.11 -5.60 17.60
C SER A 118 32.24 -4.12 17.97
N ALA A 119 31.15 -3.37 17.90
CA ALA A 119 31.07 -2.00 18.41
C ALA A 119 30.83 -1.93 19.93
N LEU A 120 30.76 -3.07 20.61
CA LEU A 120 30.52 -3.14 22.05
C LEU A 120 31.72 -2.59 22.83
N ALA A 121 31.48 -1.60 23.70
CA ALA A 121 32.47 -1.15 24.68
C ALA A 121 32.64 -2.20 25.79
N ILE A 122 33.83 -2.76 25.90
CA ILE A 122 34.19 -3.76 26.92
C ILE A 122 35.14 -3.09 27.91
N SER A 123 34.73 -2.99 29.18
CA SER A 123 35.56 -2.40 30.24
C SER A 123 36.53 -3.42 30.83
N GLU A 124 36.09 -4.67 30.95
CA GLU A 124 36.87 -5.73 31.58
C GLU A 124 36.58 -7.11 30.97
N MET A 125 37.55 -8.02 31.06
CA MET A 125 37.42 -9.43 30.68
C MET A 125 37.65 -10.31 31.91
N TYR A 126 36.57 -10.88 32.45
CA TYR A 126 36.65 -11.76 33.61
C TYR A 126 36.92 -13.21 33.17
N SER A 127 37.97 -13.83 33.73
CA SER A 127 38.38 -15.20 33.40
C SER A 127 37.79 -16.20 34.39
N VAL A 128 37.05 -17.19 33.88
CA VAL A 128 36.48 -18.30 34.66
C VAL A 128 36.91 -19.64 34.06
N MET A 129 36.72 -20.74 34.80
CA MET A 129 36.87 -22.10 34.25
C MET A 129 35.92 -22.26 33.06
N GLY A 130 36.46 -22.25 31.85
CA GLY A 130 35.69 -22.31 30.59
C GLY A 130 35.83 -21.09 29.67
N GLY A 131 36.59 -20.06 30.06
CA GLY A 131 36.97 -18.97 29.15
C GLY A 131 36.88 -17.57 29.75
N LYS A 132 37.03 -16.56 28.88
CA LYS A 132 36.88 -15.14 29.23
C LYS A 132 35.48 -14.65 28.89
N ARG A 133 34.84 -13.95 29.82
CA ARG A 133 33.52 -13.32 29.63
C ARG A 133 33.70 -11.79 29.59
N PRO A 134 33.25 -11.10 28.52
CA PRO A 134 33.32 -9.64 28.47
C PRO A 134 32.30 -9.00 29.41
N ILE A 135 32.72 -7.92 30.07
CA ILE A 135 31.88 -7.10 30.95
C ILE A 135 31.77 -5.70 30.30
N ALA A 136 30.54 -5.21 30.20
CA ALA A 136 30.27 -3.85 29.75
C ALA A 136 30.54 -2.85 30.89
N PRO A 137 30.91 -1.59 30.60
CA PRO A 137 31.05 -0.57 31.62
C PRO A 137 29.71 -0.33 32.34
N ASN A 138 29.77 -0.11 33.65
CA ASN A 138 28.60 0.24 34.46
C ASN A 138 28.26 1.74 34.37
N GLU A 139 29.24 2.57 33.98
CA GLU A 139 29.02 3.98 33.70
C GLU A 139 28.47 4.13 32.29
N ASN A 140 27.23 4.59 32.22
CA ASN A 140 26.63 5.18 31.03
C ASN A 140 26.88 6.70 31.06
N ASP A 141 27.30 7.25 29.92
CA ASP A 141 27.67 8.66 29.76
C ASP A 141 26.54 9.63 30.17
N GLU A 142 25.28 9.16 30.20
CA GLU A 142 24.07 9.94 30.52
C GLU A 142 23.52 9.73 31.95
N SER A 143 24.29 9.11 32.85
CA SER A 143 23.86 8.90 34.24
C SER A 143 23.62 10.22 35.00
N SER A 144 24.40 11.26 34.70
CA SER A 144 24.25 12.61 35.27
C SER A 144 22.94 13.28 34.82
N THR A 145 22.60 13.14 33.54
CA THR A 145 21.34 13.60 32.95
C THR A 145 20.14 12.88 33.60
N LEU A 146 20.23 11.58 33.82
CA LEU A 146 19.15 10.77 34.40
C LEU A 146 18.90 11.07 35.88
N MET A 147 19.96 11.31 36.67
CA MET A 147 19.84 11.67 38.10
C MET A 147 19.21 13.06 38.33
N GLY A 148 19.22 13.93 37.32
CA GLY A 148 18.55 15.24 37.38
C GLY A 148 17.02 15.21 37.27
N PHE A 149 16.42 14.05 36.93
CA PHE A 149 14.97 13.88 36.79
C PHE A 149 14.32 13.11 37.96
N ILE A 150 15.10 12.69 38.95
CA ILE A 150 14.60 12.03 40.16
C ILE A 150 14.58 13.07 41.28
N ASP A 151 13.42 13.71 41.46
CA ASP A 151 13.08 14.57 42.61
C ASP A 151 12.26 13.76 43.64
#